data_AF-A0AAD0RJG9-F1
#
_entry.id   AF-A0AAD0RJG9-F1
#
_cell.length_a   1.000
_cell.length_b   1.000
_cell.length_c   1.000
_cell.angle_alpha   90.00
_cell.angle_beta   90.00
_cell.angle_gamma   90.00
#
_symmetry.space_group_name_H-M   'P 1'
#
loop_
_entity.id
_entity.type
_entity.pdbx_description
1 polymer ?
#
loop_
_entity_poly.entity_id
_entity_poly.type
_entity_poly.pdbx_seq_one_letter_code
_entity_poly.pdbx_strand_id
1 'polypeptide(L)'
;MEEIQSAIVFAYTALEAFANLSIPQDQIYQATKNSKGITESYDKVAIERWLSLKTKIKHILPSVYNTTNVEKQKWWGQFVTLEEYRNEIIHQKSIGATEFYKSYFKDSIFNIINCVEAVISFFYEAHKNNGKTNEVWPWLNGHADIPSIEFEQSQFEVVGNVHQGWKKENQ
;
A
#
# COMPACT_ATOMS: atom_id res chain seq x y z
N MET A 1 -3.73 23.91 -8.30
CA MET A 1 -2.84 23.10 -9.15
C MET A 1 -1.86 22.32 -8.28
N GLU A 2 -1.05 23.02 -7.48
CA GLU A 2 -0.16 22.39 -6.49
C GLU A 2 -0.89 21.38 -5.60
N GLU A 3 -2.04 21.75 -5.03
CA GLU A 3 -2.85 20.84 -4.19
C GLU A 3 -3.23 19.53 -4.91
N ILE A 4 -3.59 19.60 -6.19
CA ILE A 4 -3.94 18.43 -6.99
C ILE A 4 -2.69 17.56 -7.23
N GLN A 5 -1.56 18.17 -7.56
CA GLN A 5 -0.32 17.44 -7.77
C GLN A 5 0.17 16.76 -6.48
N SER A 6 0.14 17.49 -5.37
CA SER A 6 0.42 16.95 -4.04
C SER A 6 -0.52 15.79 -3.71
N ALA A 7 -1.82 15.95 -3.94
CA ALA A 7 -2.80 14.89 -3.72
C ALA A 7 -2.50 13.64 -4.56
N ILE A 8 -2.15 13.78 -5.84
CA ILE A 8 -1.75 12.65 -6.71
C ILE A 8 -0.52 11.93 -6.16
N VAL A 9 0.52 12.68 -5.80
CA VAL A 9 1.78 12.12 -5.27
C VAL A 9 1.54 11.39 -3.96
N PHE A 10 0.79 11.99 -3.03
CA PHE A 10 0.47 11.38 -1.74
C PHE A 10 -0.49 10.20 -1.88
N ALA A 11 -1.48 10.27 -2.77
CA ALA A 11 -2.39 9.16 -3.08
C ALA A 11 -1.62 7.92 -3.56
N TYR A 12 -0.72 8.11 -4.53
CA TYR A 12 0.13 7.03 -5.02
C TYR A 12 1.08 6.52 -3.93
N THR A 13 1.69 7.42 -3.16
CA THR A 13 2.61 7.06 -2.07
C THR A 13 1.90 6.25 -0.97
N ALA A 14 0.65 6.60 -0.65
CA ALA A 14 -0.16 5.86 0.31
C ALA A 14 -0.45 4.43 -0.17
N LEU A 15 -0.78 4.24 -1.45
CA LEU A 15 -0.94 2.89 -2.03
C LEU A 15 0.37 2.11 -2.07
N GLU A 16 1.49 2.76 -2.35
CA GLU A 16 2.82 2.14 -2.33
C GLU A 16 3.18 1.66 -0.92
N ALA A 17 3.00 2.52 0.08
CA ALA A 17 3.22 2.18 1.48
C ALA A 17 2.31 1.02 1.90
N PHE A 18 1.01 1.11 1.59
CA PHE A 18 0.05 0.04 1.81
C PHE A 18 0.52 -1.28 1.21
N ALA A 19 0.86 -1.31 -0.08
CA ALA A 19 1.29 -2.53 -0.76
C ALA A 19 2.54 -3.14 -0.13
N ASN A 20 3.54 -2.33 0.23
CA ASN A 20 4.76 -2.81 0.87
C ASN A 20 4.50 -3.39 2.27
N LEU A 21 3.69 -2.68 3.07
CA LEU A 21 3.33 -3.11 4.42
C LEU A 21 2.42 -4.35 4.41
N SER A 22 1.64 -4.55 3.35
CA SER A 22 0.84 -5.75 3.15
C SER A 22 1.65 -7.01 2.86
N ILE A 23 2.89 -6.89 2.37
CA ILE A 23 3.67 -8.06 1.93
C ILE A 23 4.33 -8.76 3.13
N PRO A 24 4.02 -10.05 3.38
CA PRO A 24 4.66 -10.84 4.43
C PRO A 24 6.17 -11.00 4.25
N GLN A 25 6.91 -11.18 5.35
CA GLN A 25 8.37 -11.27 5.32
C GLN A 25 8.90 -12.43 4.49
N ASP A 26 8.16 -13.54 4.48
CA ASP A 26 8.46 -14.80 3.79
C ASP A 26 7.89 -14.86 2.37
N GLN A 27 7.23 -13.79 1.89
CA GLN A 27 6.66 -13.77 0.55
C GLN A 27 7.77 -13.78 -0.51
N ILE A 28 7.64 -14.71 -1.45
CA ILE A 28 8.47 -14.80 -2.66
C ILE A 28 7.57 -14.58 -3.87
N TYR A 29 8.00 -13.73 -4.79
CA TYR A 29 7.36 -13.53 -6.08
C TYR A 29 8.25 -14.07 -7.20
N GLN A 30 7.67 -14.90 -8.07
CA GLN A 30 8.34 -15.40 -9.27
C GLN A 30 7.78 -14.69 -10.50
N ALA A 31 8.64 -13.96 -11.21
CA ALA A 31 8.27 -13.30 -12.44
C ALA A 31 8.10 -14.31 -13.59
N THR A 32 7.30 -13.94 -14.59
CA THR A 32 7.18 -14.71 -15.83
C THR A 32 8.55 -14.90 -16.47
N LYS A 33 8.76 -16.03 -17.15
CA LYS A 33 10.01 -16.30 -17.85
C LYS A 33 10.35 -15.14 -18.79
N ASN A 34 11.57 -14.62 -18.65
CA ASN A 34 12.08 -13.62 -19.58
C ASN A 34 12.32 -14.24 -20.97
N SER A 35 12.71 -13.42 -21.95
CA SER A 35 13.01 -13.86 -23.32
C SER A 35 14.11 -14.94 -23.43
N LYS A 36 14.87 -15.17 -22.35
CA LYS A 36 15.92 -16.20 -22.25
C LYS A 36 15.46 -17.45 -21.48
N GLY A 37 14.18 -17.54 -21.12
CA GLY A 37 13.60 -18.67 -20.40
C GLY A 37 13.92 -18.72 -18.90
N ILE A 38 14.55 -17.67 -18.35
CA ILE A 38 14.95 -17.58 -16.94
C ILE A 38 13.78 -16.98 -16.13
N THR A 39 13.46 -17.61 -15.00
CA THR A 39 12.51 -17.11 -14.01
C THR A 39 13.28 -16.37 -12.93
N GLU A 40 12.92 -15.11 -12.71
CA GLU A 40 13.49 -14.29 -11.64
C GLU A 40 12.64 -14.45 -10.37
N SER A 41 13.30 -14.56 -9.23
CA SER A 41 12.67 -14.70 -7.92
C SER A 41 13.00 -13.48 -7.06
N TYR A 42 11.99 -12.89 -6.47
CA TYR A 42 12.07 -11.67 -5.68
C TYR A 42 11.59 -11.98 -4.25
N ASP A 43 12.46 -11.79 -3.26
CA ASP A 43 12.07 -11.77 -1.85
C ASP A 43 11.38 -10.43 -1.49
N LYS A 44 10.88 -10.29 -0.26
CA LYS A 44 10.22 -9.06 0.18
C LYS A 44 11.05 -7.79 -0.09
N VAL A 45 12.34 -7.79 0.24
CA VAL A 45 13.21 -6.61 0.07
C VAL A 45 13.34 -6.26 -1.41
N ALA A 46 13.47 -7.26 -2.27
CA ALA A 46 13.54 -7.07 -3.71
C ALA A 46 12.20 -6.63 -4.30
N ILE A 47 11.08 -7.18 -3.82
CA ILE A 47 9.72 -6.76 -4.20
C ILE A 47 9.53 -5.28 -3.89
N GLU A 48 9.82 -4.87 -2.65
CA GLU A 48 9.64 -3.48 -2.18
C GLU A 48 10.45 -2.49 -3.02
N ARG A 49 11.71 -2.83 -3.34
CA ARG A 49 12.64 -1.93 -4.05
C ARG A 49 12.49 -1.90 -5.56
N TRP A 50 12.24 -3.04 -6.19
CA TRP A 50 12.43 -3.18 -7.64
C TRP A 50 11.14 -3.39 -8.42
N LEU A 51 10.08 -3.88 -7.78
CA LEU A 51 8.82 -4.09 -8.47
C LEU A 51 7.95 -2.84 -8.42
N SER A 52 7.29 -2.55 -9.54
CA SER A 52 6.33 -1.45 -9.62
C SER A 52 5.12 -1.70 -8.72
N LEU A 53 4.46 -0.61 -8.28
CA LEU A 53 3.19 -0.71 -7.56
C LEU A 53 2.14 -1.51 -8.35
N LYS A 54 2.08 -1.28 -9.67
CA LYS A 54 1.20 -2.01 -10.57
C LYS A 54 1.45 -3.51 -10.52
N THR A 55 2.71 -3.95 -10.50
CA THR A 55 3.06 -5.38 -10.34
C THR A 55 2.59 -5.89 -8.97
N LYS A 56 2.84 -5.13 -7.90
CA LYS A 56 2.43 -5.49 -6.54
C LYS A 56 0.91 -5.68 -6.46
N ILE A 57 0.13 -4.69 -6.88
CA ILE A 57 -1.35 -4.74 -6.84
C ILE A 57 -1.91 -5.83 -7.77
N LYS A 58 -1.31 -6.04 -8.95
CA LYS A 58 -1.84 -6.99 -9.93
C LYS A 58 -1.52 -8.45 -9.62
N HIS A 59 -0.34 -8.72 -9.09
CA HIS A 59 0.20 -10.09 -9.03
C HIS A 59 0.53 -10.56 -7.62
N ILE A 60 0.92 -9.67 -6.72
CA ILE A 60 1.43 -10.04 -5.39
C ILE A 60 0.32 -9.92 -4.34
N LEU A 61 -0.34 -8.76 -4.27
CA LEU A 61 -1.43 -8.58 -3.32
C LEU A 61 -2.57 -9.60 -3.54
N PRO A 62 -2.93 -10.01 -4.78
CA PRO A 62 -3.95 -11.02 -4.93
C PRO A 62 -3.58 -12.39 -4.35
N SER A 63 -2.30 -12.77 -4.34
CA SER A 63 -1.85 -13.97 -3.64
C SER A 63 -1.82 -13.80 -2.12
N VAL A 64 -1.44 -12.62 -1.63
CA VAL A 64 -1.43 -12.32 -0.18
C VAL A 64 -2.85 -12.33 0.40
N TYR A 65 -3.80 -11.72 -0.31
CA TYR A 65 -5.18 -11.54 0.15
C TYR A 65 -6.15 -12.61 -0.36
N ASN A 66 -5.68 -13.55 -1.18
CA ASN A 66 -6.49 -14.58 -1.83
C ASN A 66 -7.74 -14.00 -2.52
N THR A 67 -7.53 -13.03 -3.42
CA THR A 67 -8.61 -12.32 -4.12
C THR A 67 -8.62 -12.56 -5.64
N THR A 68 -9.66 -12.06 -6.29
CA THR A 68 -9.88 -12.18 -7.73
C THR A 68 -9.08 -11.17 -8.55
N ASN A 69 -9.15 -11.27 -9.87
CA ASN A 69 -8.40 -10.41 -10.79
C ASN A 69 -8.80 -8.92 -10.62
N VAL A 70 -7.82 -8.11 -10.19
CA VAL A 70 -7.96 -6.67 -9.97
C VAL A 70 -8.24 -5.88 -11.25
N GLU A 71 -7.84 -6.38 -12.42
CA GLU A 71 -7.99 -5.66 -13.69
C GLU A 71 -9.45 -5.54 -14.14
N LYS A 72 -10.35 -6.36 -13.58
CA LYS A 72 -11.79 -6.28 -13.82
C LYS A 72 -12.49 -5.26 -12.93
N GLN A 73 -11.78 -4.70 -11.94
CA GLN A 73 -12.36 -3.75 -11.01
C GLN A 73 -12.51 -2.37 -11.63
N LYS A 74 -13.60 -1.68 -11.29
CA LYS A 74 -13.91 -0.33 -11.81
C LYS A 74 -12.79 0.67 -11.53
N TRP A 75 -12.12 0.54 -10.38
CA TRP A 75 -11.03 1.42 -9.95
C TRP A 75 -9.71 1.15 -10.69
N TRP A 76 -9.55 0.04 -11.41
CA TRP A 76 -8.27 -0.33 -12.03
C TRP A 76 -7.78 0.71 -13.03
N GLY A 77 -8.65 1.18 -13.93
CA GLY A 77 -8.31 2.22 -14.90
C GLY A 77 -7.93 3.55 -14.23
N GLN A 78 -8.58 3.87 -13.11
CA GLN A 78 -8.28 5.06 -12.31
C GLN A 78 -6.90 4.94 -11.66
N PHE A 79 -6.57 3.78 -11.08
CA PHE A 79 -5.25 3.49 -10.54
C PHE A 79 -4.14 3.59 -11.60
N VAL A 80 -4.35 3.02 -12.78
CA VAL A 80 -3.37 3.13 -13.88
C VAL A 80 -3.16 4.60 -14.27
N THR A 81 -4.25 5.38 -14.34
CA THR A 81 -4.15 6.83 -14.63
C THR A 81 -3.45 7.59 -13.50
N LEU A 82 -3.68 7.22 -12.23
CA LEU A 82 -2.99 7.79 -11.08
C LEU A 82 -1.47 7.58 -11.17
N GLU A 83 -1.05 6.37 -11.56
CA GLU A 83 0.36 6.05 -11.79
C GLU A 83 0.98 6.90 -12.90
N GLU A 84 0.26 7.06 -14.02
CA GLU A 84 0.68 7.91 -15.14
C GLU A 84 0.87 9.36 -14.69
N TYR A 85 -0.12 9.94 -14.01
CA TYR A 85 -0.02 11.32 -13.52
C TYR A 85 1.11 11.50 -12.50
N ARG A 86 1.30 10.54 -11.59
CA ARG A 86 2.42 10.58 -10.65
C ARG A 86 3.75 10.58 -11.41
N ASN A 87 3.92 9.71 -12.39
CA ASN A 87 5.15 9.61 -13.17
C ASN A 87 5.42 10.90 -13.96
N GLU A 88 4.39 11.51 -14.53
CA GLU A 88 4.50 12.78 -15.25
C GLU A 88 4.90 13.94 -14.32
N ILE A 89 4.36 13.99 -13.09
CA ILE A 89 4.75 14.98 -12.07
C ILE A 89 6.22 14.81 -11.66
N ILE A 90 6.65 13.58 -11.33
CA ILE A 90 8.00 13.32 -10.81
C ILE A 90 9.08 13.42 -11.89
N HIS A 91 8.75 13.06 -13.13
CA HIS A 91 9.70 13.04 -14.25
C HIS A 91 9.50 14.21 -15.23
N GLN A 92 8.95 15.33 -14.77
CA GLN A 92 8.71 16.49 -15.62
C GLN A 92 10.05 17.04 -16.17
N LYS A 93 10.33 16.82 -17.46
CA LYS A 93 11.56 17.29 -18.13
C LYS A 93 11.41 18.64 -18.83
N SER A 94 10.22 19.00 -19.32
CA SER A 94 9.96 20.27 -20.01
C SER A 94 8.47 20.64 -20.04
N ILE A 95 8.16 21.94 -19.96
CA ILE A 95 6.80 22.52 -20.07
C ILE A 95 6.39 22.63 -21.55
N GLY A 96 6.49 21.52 -22.30
CA GLY A 96 6.25 21.51 -23.74
C GLY A 96 4.77 21.56 -24.13
N ALA A 97 3.86 21.22 -23.21
CA ALA A 97 2.43 21.24 -23.45
C ALA A 97 1.65 21.55 -22.17
N THR A 98 0.93 22.67 -22.17
CA THR A 98 -0.10 22.98 -21.16
C THR A 98 -1.26 21.99 -21.17
N GLU A 99 -1.32 21.10 -22.16
CA GLU A 99 -2.33 20.04 -22.32
C GLU A 99 -2.38 19.10 -21.11
N PHE A 100 -1.23 18.85 -20.47
CA PHE A 100 -1.15 18.04 -19.26
C PHE A 100 -1.97 18.66 -18.12
N TYR A 101 -1.92 19.98 -17.94
CA TYR A 101 -2.70 20.64 -16.89
C TYR A 101 -4.20 20.59 -17.15
N LYS A 102 -4.65 20.41 -18.40
CA LYS A 102 -6.08 20.30 -18.71
C LYS A 102 -6.72 19.06 -18.08
N SER A 103 -5.96 17.99 -17.85
CA SER A 103 -6.49 16.79 -17.18
C SER A 103 -6.82 17.07 -15.71
N TYR A 104 -6.05 17.94 -15.05
CA TYR A 104 -6.24 18.31 -13.64
C TYR A 104 -7.51 19.12 -13.40
N PHE A 105 -8.01 19.82 -14.42
CA PHE A 105 -9.23 20.62 -14.30
C PHE A 105 -10.51 19.83 -14.66
N LYS A 106 -10.40 18.55 -14.99
CA LYS A 106 -11.57 17.69 -15.20
C LYS A 106 -12.06 17.17 -13.85
N ASP A 107 -13.38 17.12 -13.65
CA ASP A 107 -13.98 16.55 -12.43
C ASP A 107 -13.55 15.10 -12.16
N SER A 108 -13.17 14.37 -13.20
CA SER A 108 -12.61 13.02 -13.10
C SER A 108 -11.33 12.94 -12.26
N ILE A 109 -10.63 14.05 -12.02
CA ILE A 109 -9.39 14.06 -11.23
C ILE A 109 -9.62 13.57 -9.80
N PHE A 110 -10.76 13.93 -9.20
CA PHE A 110 -11.11 13.49 -7.85
C PHE A 110 -11.41 11.99 -7.82
N ASN A 111 -12.02 11.45 -8.88
CA ASN A 111 -12.22 10.00 -9.00
C ASN A 111 -10.90 9.24 -9.13
N ILE A 112 -9.89 9.84 -9.77
CA ILE A 112 -8.54 9.26 -9.90
C ILE A 112 -7.82 9.29 -8.54
N ILE A 113 -7.87 10.42 -7.84
CA ILE A 113 -7.25 10.55 -6.50
C ILE A 113 -7.95 9.63 -5.49
N ASN A 114 -9.29 9.62 -5.48
CA ASN A 114 -10.07 8.84 -4.52
C ASN A 114 -10.11 7.34 -4.83
N CYS A 115 -9.55 6.88 -5.96
CA CYS A 115 -9.50 5.45 -6.26
C CYS A 115 -8.66 4.67 -5.25
N VAL A 116 -7.76 5.35 -4.51
CA VAL A 116 -6.97 4.78 -3.42
C VAL A 116 -7.84 4.08 -2.39
N GLU A 117 -8.94 4.72 -1.98
CA GLU A 117 -9.88 4.14 -1.02
C GLU A 117 -10.49 2.85 -1.57
N ALA A 118 -10.94 2.86 -2.84
CA ALA A 118 -11.51 1.68 -3.48
C ALA A 118 -10.52 0.51 -3.61
N VAL A 119 -9.23 0.80 -3.86
CA VAL A 119 -8.16 -0.21 -3.92
C VAL A 119 -7.95 -0.84 -2.54
N ILE A 120 -7.79 -0.03 -1.50
CA ILE A 120 -7.54 -0.51 -0.13
C ILE A 120 -8.75 -1.30 0.38
N SER A 121 -9.97 -0.77 0.20
CA SER A 121 -11.21 -1.44 0.60
C SER A 121 -11.39 -2.79 -0.09
N PHE A 122 -11.03 -2.91 -1.37
CA PHE A 122 -11.11 -4.18 -2.09
C PHE A 122 -10.26 -5.29 -1.44
N PHE A 123 -9.02 -4.97 -1.06
CA PHE A 123 -8.16 -5.93 -0.37
C PHE A 123 -8.58 -6.16 1.08
N TYR A 124 -9.13 -5.14 1.74
CA TYR A 124 -9.69 -5.24 3.09
C TYR A 124 -10.82 -6.27 3.15
N GLU A 125 -11.82 -6.11 2.28
CA GLU A 125 -12.98 -6.98 2.23
C GLU A 125 -12.58 -8.43 1.91
N ALA A 126 -11.64 -8.61 0.98
CA ALA A 126 -11.08 -9.93 0.69
C ALA A 126 -10.39 -10.56 1.92
N HIS A 127 -9.61 -9.79 2.68
CA HIS A 127 -8.93 -10.26 3.88
C HIS A 127 -9.90 -10.65 5.01
N LYS A 128 -10.91 -9.80 5.26
CA LYS A 128 -11.93 -10.01 6.29
C LYS A 128 -12.72 -11.30 6.03
N ASN A 129 -13.07 -11.55 4.78
CA ASN A 129 -13.75 -12.79 4.38
C ASN A 129 -12.91 -14.05 4.63
N ASN A 130 -11.58 -13.90 4.73
CA ASN A 130 -10.65 -14.98 5.03
C ASN A 130 -10.29 -15.10 6.53
N GLY A 131 -10.94 -14.33 7.41
CA GLY A 131 -10.78 -14.43 8.87
C GLY A 131 -9.43 -13.92 9.41
N LYS A 132 -8.69 -13.14 8.61
CA LYS A 132 -7.39 -12.56 9.00
C LYS A 132 -7.53 -11.04 9.14
N THR A 133 -6.80 -10.42 10.05
CA THR A 133 -6.64 -8.95 10.16
C THR A 133 -5.19 -8.59 9.84
N ASN A 134 -4.96 -7.47 9.17
CA ASN A 134 -3.60 -6.96 8.93
C ASN A 134 -3.36 -5.79 9.90
N GLU A 135 -2.24 -5.83 10.62
CA GLU A 135 -1.85 -4.86 11.65
C GLU A 135 -1.67 -3.43 11.12
N VAL A 136 -1.50 -3.29 9.80
CA VAL A 136 -1.12 -2.03 9.16
C VAL A 136 -2.32 -1.25 8.63
N TRP A 137 -3.54 -1.57 9.07
CA TRP A 137 -4.74 -1.06 8.41
C TRP A 137 -5.01 0.43 8.68
N PRO A 138 -5.26 1.23 7.62
CA PRO A 138 -5.58 2.64 7.79
C PRO A 138 -7.02 2.82 8.26
N TRP A 139 -7.22 3.87 9.05
CA TRP A 139 -8.51 4.40 9.49
C TRP A 139 -9.31 4.93 8.29
N LEU A 140 -9.95 4.04 7.53
CA LEU A 140 -10.85 4.42 6.45
C LEU A 140 -12.16 4.96 7.03
N ASN A 141 -12.70 6.01 6.40
CA ASN A 141 -13.97 6.60 6.83
C ASN A 141 -15.08 5.52 6.83
N GLY A 142 -15.70 5.30 7.99
CA GLY A 142 -16.73 4.28 8.17
C GLY A 142 -16.22 2.89 8.58
N HIS A 143 -14.90 2.69 8.68
CA HIS A 143 -14.28 1.46 9.20
C HIS A 143 -13.41 1.79 10.42
N ALA A 144 -14.06 2.01 11.56
CA ALA A 144 -13.43 2.29 12.85
C ALA A 144 -13.11 1.02 13.66
N ASP A 145 -13.01 -0.13 13.00
CA ASP A 145 -12.67 -1.39 13.66
C ASP A 145 -11.18 -1.35 14.04
N ILE A 146 -10.90 -0.90 15.26
CA ILE A 146 -9.57 -1.05 15.87
C ILE A 146 -9.29 -2.56 15.88
N PRO A 147 -8.15 -3.05 15.34
CA PRO A 147 -7.71 -4.38 15.67
C PRO A 147 -7.41 -4.38 17.18
N SER A 148 -8.39 -4.78 17.99
CA SER A 148 -8.16 -5.15 19.37
C SER A 148 -7.36 -6.44 19.33
N ILE A 149 -6.03 -6.32 19.32
CA ILE A 149 -5.26 -7.28 20.09
C ILE A 149 -5.79 -7.05 21.51
N GLU A 150 -6.67 -7.91 21.99
CA GLU A 150 -7.03 -7.88 23.40
C GLU A 150 -5.71 -7.91 24.16
N PHE A 151 -5.42 -6.82 24.88
CA PHE A 151 -4.23 -6.73 25.69
C PHE A 151 -4.39 -7.75 26.82
N GLU A 152 -3.93 -8.98 26.58
CA GLU A 152 -3.89 -10.01 27.59
C GLU A 152 -2.76 -9.67 28.57
N GLN A 153 -3.13 -8.96 29.65
CA GLN A 153 -2.24 -8.69 30.79
C GLN A 153 -1.58 -9.97 31.34
N SER A 154 -2.18 -11.14 31.12
CA SER A 154 -1.63 -12.45 31.50
C SER A 154 -0.37 -12.85 30.76
N GLN A 155 -0.04 -12.22 29.62
CA GLN A 155 1.13 -12.60 28.80
C GLN A 155 2.36 -11.72 29.01
N PHE A 156 2.29 -10.72 29.89
CA PHE A 156 3.43 -9.85 30.21
C PHE A 156 3.72 -9.86 31.70
N GLU A 157 4.94 -10.23 32.05
CA GLU A 157 5.48 -10.02 33.40
C GLU A 157 5.96 -8.56 33.51
N VAL A 158 5.38 -7.80 34.44
CA VAL A 158 5.87 -6.44 34.75
C VAL A 158 7.17 -6.57 35.53
N VAL A 159 8.29 -6.63 34.81
CA VAL A 159 9.64 -6.58 35.39
C VAL A 159 10.00 -5.12 35.70
N GLY A 160 9.36 -4.55 36.72
CA GLY A 160 9.66 -3.18 37.16
C GLY A 160 8.59 -2.60 38.08
N ASN A 161 8.90 -2.54 39.37
CA ASN A 161 8.08 -1.79 40.32
C ASN A 161 8.33 -0.29 40.13
N VAL A 162 7.33 0.44 39.66
CA VAL A 162 7.36 1.91 39.44
C VAL A 162 7.70 2.70 40.72
N HIS A 163 7.59 2.08 41.89
CA HIS A 163 7.90 2.68 43.20
C HIS A 163 9.28 2.28 43.76
N GLN A 164 10.04 1.43 43.09
CA GLN A 164 11.43 1.14 43.45
C GLN A 164 12.33 1.56 42.29
N GLY A 165 12.76 2.83 42.32
CA GLY A 165 13.82 3.31 41.44
C GLY A 165 15.05 2.39 41.51
N TRP A 166 15.82 2.36 40.42
CA TRP A 166 17.03 1.55 40.32
C TRP A 166 17.95 1.82 41.52
N LYS A 167 18.01 0.85 42.44
CA LYS A 167 19.07 0.85 43.46
C LYS A 167 20.37 0.60 42.71
N LYS A 168 21.24 1.61 42.67
CA LYS A 168 22.65 1.40 42.31
C LYS A 168 23.21 0.38 43.31
N GLU A 169 23.67 -0.76 42.80
CA GLU A 169 24.57 -1.62 43.55
C GLU A 169 25.89 -0.86 43.70
N ASN A 170 26.19 -0.40 44.91
CA ASN A 170 27.51 0.12 45.25
C ASN A 170 28.44 -1.08 45.49
N GLN A 171 29.53 -1.13 44.73
CA GLN A 171 30.77 -1.79 45.17
C GLN A 171 31.46 -0.92 46.22
#